data_AF-A0A820I9W0-F1
#
_entry.id   AF-A0A820I9W0-F1
#
_cell.length_a   1.000
_cell.length_b   1.000
_cell.length_c   1.000
_cell.angle_alpha   90.00
_cell.angle_beta   90.00
_cell.angle_gamma   90.00
#
_symmetry.space_group_name_H-M   'P 1'
#
loop_
_entity.id
_entity.type
_entity.pdbx_description
1 polymer ?
#
loop_
_entity_poly.entity_id
_entity_poly.type
_entity_poly.pdbx_seq_one_letter_code
_entity_poly.pdbx_strand_id
1 'polypeptide(L)'
;MKQVQNSYATKLGGDPSVSDMNEWAKTVPSNSVITKFSIREIFDLLNKYRFPNDSQIQNKSKLIEKLLKKYIQQPLYCYNNCTSTLHGTCESSGYFQFGISVTSKNSSSIAGTLCGLYNFG
;
A
#
# COMPACT_ATOMS: atom_id res chain seq x y z
N MET A 1 30.93 5.63 25.23
CA MET A 1 29.70 4.81 25.04
C MET A 1 28.77 5.59 24.13
N LYS A 2 28.30 5.00 23.02
CA LYS A 2 27.28 5.64 22.16
C LYS A 2 25.92 5.46 22.83
N GLN A 3 25.28 6.57 23.17
CA GLN A 3 23.94 6.59 23.76
C GLN A 3 22.93 6.21 22.68
N VAL A 4 22.15 5.14 22.91
CA VAL A 4 21.05 4.75 22.02
C VAL A 4 19.95 5.80 22.18
N GLN A 5 19.67 6.55 21.11
CA GLN A 5 18.73 7.67 21.17
C GLN A 5 17.26 7.24 21.22
N ASN A 6 16.93 6.00 20.83
CA ASN A 6 15.57 5.45 20.93
C ASN A 6 15.58 3.91 20.92
N SER A 7 14.80 3.28 21.80
CA SER A 7 14.45 1.86 21.73
C SER A 7 12.94 1.70 21.87
N TYR A 8 12.29 1.08 20.88
CA TYR A 8 10.86 0.79 20.89
C TYR A 8 10.64 -0.72 20.84
N ALA A 9 9.76 -1.22 21.70
CA ALA A 9 9.32 -2.61 21.70
C ALA A 9 7.81 -2.67 21.47
N THR A 10 7.39 -3.52 20.54
CA THR A 10 5.97 -3.71 20.19
C THR A 10 5.61 -5.18 20.35
N LYS A 11 4.49 -5.44 21.02
CA LYS A 11 3.88 -6.77 21.11
C LYS A 11 2.80 -6.90 20.05
N LEU A 12 2.78 -8.01 19.33
CA LEU A 12 1.78 -8.33 18.32
C LEU A 12 1.00 -9.56 18.77
N GLY A 13 -0.29 -9.39 19.05
CA GLY A 13 -1.13 -10.43 19.65
C GLY A 13 -0.84 -10.65 21.14
N GLY A 14 -1.45 -11.69 21.71
CA GLY A 14 -1.43 -11.97 23.14
C GLY A 14 -2.11 -10.88 23.96
N ASP A 15 -1.87 -10.89 25.27
CA ASP A 15 -2.30 -9.85 26.19
C ASP A 15 -1.18 -8.81 26.39
N PRO A 16 -1.31 -7.58 25.88
CA PRO A 16 -0.26 -6.57 25.94
C PRO A 16 0.07 -6.11 27.38
N SER A 17 -0.84 -6.33 28.34
CA SER A 17 -0.65 -5.94 29.74
C SER A 17 0.36 -6.81 30.49
N VAL A 18 0.62 -8.03 30.02
CA VAL A 18 1.59 -8.96 30.62
C VAL A 18 3.01 -8.53 30.29
N SER A 19 3.79 -8.10 31.30
CA SER A 19 5.15 -7.57 31.11
C SER A 19 6.19 -8.66 30.85
N ASP A 20 6.08 -9.81 31.51
CA ASP A 20 6.99 -10.93 31.34
C ASP A 20 6.77 -11.63 30.00
N MET A 21 7.87 -11.90 29.29
CA MET A 21 7.83 -12.46 27.95
C MET A 21 7.35 -13.91 27.93
N ASN A 22 7.70 -14.71 28.94
CA ASN A 22 7.31 -16.11 29.01
C ASN A 22 5.83 -16.25 29.38
N GLU A 23 5.31 -15.38 30.23
CA GLU A 23 3.89 -15.29 30.53
C GLU A 23 3.09 -14.73 29.36
N TRP A 24 3.59 -13.68 28.70
CA TRP A 24 2.96 -13.14 27.49
C TRP A 24 2.85 -14.19 26.39
N ALA A 25 3.91 -14.99 26.17
CA ALA A 25 3.92 -16.04 25.15
C ALA A 25 2.80 -17.08 25.36
N LYS A 26 2.40 -17.35 26.61
CA LYS A 26 1.27 -18.25 26.93
C LYS A 26 -0.09 -17.69 26.53
N THR A 27 -0.21 -16.37 26.37
CA THR A 27 -1.46 -15.69 25.97
C THR A 27 -1.65 -15.61 24.45
N VAL A 28 -0.57 -15.82 23.68
CA VAL A 28 -0.60 -15.73 22.20
C VAL A 28 -1.56 -16.74 21.56
N PRO A 29 -1.65 -18.02 21.99
CA PRO A 29 -2.58 -18.97 21.39
C PRO A 29 -4.05 -18.56 21.48
N SER A 30 -4.46 -17.86 22.56
CA SER A 30 -5.83 -17.35 22.74
C SER A 30 -6.10 -16.03 22.03
N ASN A 31 -5.06 -15.28 21.65
CA ASN A 31 -5.17 -14.00 20.93
C ASN A 31 -4.09 -13.90 19.86
N SER A 32 -4.14 -14.80 18.88
CA SER A 32 -3.14 -14.89 17.83
C SER A 32 -3.35 -13.80 16.77
N VAL A 33 -2.26 -13.29 16.21
CA VAL A 33 -2.30 -12.36 15.07
C VAL A 33 -1.52 -12.93 13.89
N ILE A 34 -1.93 -12.54 12.68
CA ILE A 34 -1.26 -12.96 11.44
C ILE A 34 0.03 -12.16 11.30
N THR A 35 1.17 -12.83 11.48
CA THR A 35 2.51 -12.22 11.30
C THR A 35 3.08 -12.46 9.91
N LYS A 36 2.56 -13.46 9.19
CA LYS A 36 2.97 -13.83 7.83
C LYS A 36 1.75 -14.22 7.01
N PHE A 37 1.66 -13.69 5.80
CA PHE A 37 0.63 -14.05 4.84
C PHE A 37 1.19 -13.95 3.43
N SER A 38 0.58 -14.68 2.50
CA SER A 38 0.86 -14.56 1.08
C SER A 38 -0.30 -13.82 0.43
N ILE A 39 0.05 -12.87 -0.43
CA ILE A 39 -0.93 -12.12 -1.22
C ILE A 39 -1.08 -12.82 -2.57
N ARG A 40 -2.31 -12.92 -3.05
CA ARG A 40 -2.63 -13.29 -4.42
C ARG A 40 -3.47 -12.20 -5.06
N GLU A 41 -3.46 -12.18 -6.38
CA GLU A 41 -4.17 -11.17 -7.14
C GLU A 41 -5.67 -11.44 -7.08
N ILE A 42 -6.47 -10.40 -6.79
CA ILE A 42 -7.92 -10.56 -6.58
C ILE A 42 -8.64 -11.06 -7.84
N PHE A 43 -8.10 -10.77 -9.02
CA PHE A 43 -8.67 -11.23 -10.30
C PHE A 43 -8.53 -12.74 -10.51
N ASP A 44 -7.60 -13.42 -9.82
CA ASP A 44 -7.49 -14.88 -9.84
C ASP A 44 -8.73 -15.55 -9.24
N LEU A 45 -9.43 -14.84 -8.34
CA LEU A 45 -10.66 -15.32 -7.73
C LEU A 45 -11.83 -15.31 -8.72
N LEU A 46 -11.74 -14.53 -9.81
CA LEU A 46 -12.78 -14.33 -10.81
C LEU A 46 -12.61 -15.31 -11.96
N ASN A 47 -13.04 -16.55 -11.75
CA ASN A 47 -12.90 -17.62 -12.72
C ASN A 47 -14.20 -18.42 -12.89
N LYS A 48 -14.25 -19.25 -13.93
CA LYS A 48 -15.43 -20.07 -14.26
C LYS A 48 -15.77 -21.13 -13.22
N TYR A 49 -14.78 -21.57 -12.44
CA TYR A 49 -15.01 -22.55 -11.37
C TYR A 49 -15.85 -21.94 -10.25
N ARG A 50 -15.61 -20.67 -9.88
CA ARG A 50 -16.36 -19.96 -8.83
C ARG A 50 -17.60 -19.24 -9.32
N PHE A 51 -17.61 -18.83 -10.60
CA PHE A 51 -18.72 -18.13 -11.23
C PHE A 51 -19.17 -18.85 -12.51
N PRO A 52 -19.74 -20.06 -12.40
CA PRO A 52 -20.09 -20.88 -13.57
C PRO A 52 -21.17 -20.24 -14.45
N ASN A 53 -22.10 -19.52 -13.84
CA ASN A 53 -23.25 -18.91 -14.54
C ASN A 53 -22.93 -17.56 -15.19
N ASP A 54 -21.76 -16.98 -14.91
CA ASP A 54 -21.36 -15.70 -15.49
C ASP A 54 -20.57 -15.94 -16.78
N SER A 55 -21.25 -15.78 -17.92
CA SER A 55 -20.66 -15.94 -19.25
C SER A 55 -19.46 -15.01 -19.47
N GLN A 56 -19.44 -13.85 -18.81
CA GLN A 56 -18.47 -12.77 -18.97
C GLN A 56 -17.39 -12.73 -17.87
N ILE A 57 -17.35 -13.69 -16.94
CA ILE A 57 -16.41 -13.62 -15.78
C ILE A 57 -14.95 -13.45 -16.19
N GLN A 58 -14.52 -14.07 -17.29
CA GLN A 58 -13.15 -13.92 -17.80
C GLN A 58 -12.85 -12.50 -18.26
N ASN A 59 -13.83 -11.83 -18.87
CA ASN A 59 -13.70 -10.44 -19.30
C ASN A 59 -13.68 -9.49 -18.08
N LYS A 60 -14.49 -9.78 -17.06
CA LYS A 60 -14.49 -9.04 -15.79
C LYS A 60 -13.15 -9.19 -15.05
N SER A 61 -12.59 -10.41 -15.01
CA SER A 61 -11.28 -10.69 -14.42
C SER A 61 -10.18 -9.86 -15.09
N LYS A 62 -10.09 -9.90 -16.43
CA LYS A 62 -9.14 -9.08 -17.21
C LYS A 62 -9.33 -7.58 -17.03
N LEU A 63 -10.58 -7.11 -16.92
CA LEU A 63 -10.86 -5.70 -16.67
C LEU A 63 -10.32 -5.26 -15.31
N ILE A 64 -10.53 -6.07 -14.27
CA ILE A 64 -10.04 -5.80 -12.92
C ILE A 64 -8.51 -5.84 -12.86
N GLU A 65 -7.88 -6.82 -13.50
CA GLU A 65 -6.42 -6.88 -13.66
C GLU A 65 -5.88 -5.57 -14.27
N LYS A 66 -6.48 -5.11 -15.38
CA LYS A 66 -6.06 -3.87 -16.05
C LYS A 66 -6.21 -2.64 -15.14
N LEU A 67 -7.32 -2.53 -14.41
CA LEU A 67 -7.57 -1.40 -13.52
C LEU A 67 -6.61 -1.39 -12.33
N LEU A 68 -6.31 -2.56 -11.75
CA LEU A 68 -5.35 -2.68 -10.65
C LEU A 68 -3.94 -2.36 -11.09
N LYS A 69 -3.51 -2.83 -12.27
CA LYS A 69 -2.21 -2.46 -12.85
C LYS A 69 -2.10 -0.94 -13.01
N LYS A 70 -3.16 -0.29 -13.50
CA LYS A 70 -3.21 1.18 -13.62
C LYS A 70 -3.14 1.87 -12.25
N TYR A 71 -3.85 1.36 -11.25
CA TYR A 71 -3.84 1.91 -9.90
C TYR A 71 -2.46 1.81 -9.24
N ILE A 72 -1.79 0.66 -9.35
CA ILE A 72 -0.46 0.43 -8.76
C ILE A 72 0.62 1.27 -9.47
N GLN A 73 0.49 1.49 -10.78
CA GLN A 73 1.43 2.32 -11.56
C GLN A 73 1.35 3.81 -11.24
N GLN A 74 0.28 4.29 -10.59
CA GLN A 74 0.20 5.67 -10.14
C GLN A 74 1.00 5.81 -8.84
N PRO A 75 1.91 6.80 -8.72
CA PRO A 75 2.65 7.01 -7.49
C PRO A 75 1.67 7.39 -6.37
N LEU A 76 1.39 6.43 -5.48
CA LEU A 76 0.56 6.62 -4.28
C LEU A 76 1.30 7.37 -3.16
N TYR A 77 2.59 7.69 -3.36
CA TYR A 77 3.43 8.22 -2.30
C TYR A 77 4.18 9.48 -2.78
N CYS A 78 3.74 10.64 -2.29
CA CYS A 78 4.39 11.94 -2.52
C CYS A 78 5.65 12.17 -1.68
N TYR A 79 6.03 11.23 -0.82
CA TYR A 79 7.13 11.42 0.12
C TYR A 79 8.44 11.63 -0.65
N ASN A 80 9.10 12.75 -0.39
CA ASN A 80 10.32 13.27 -1.05
C ASN A 80 10.22 13.65 -2.53
N ASN A 81 9.10 13.43 -3.21
CA ASN A 81 8.94 13.75 -4.65
C ASN A 81 8.21 15.08 -4.92
N CYS A 82 7.63 15.70 -3.89
CA CYS A 82 6.91 16.99 -3.97
C CYS A 82 7.53 18.05 -3.02
N THR A 83 8.82 17.94 -2.69
CA THR A 83 9.49 18.75 -1.66
C THR A 83 9.80 20.19 -2.08
N SER A 84 9.56 20.57 -3.33
CA SER A 84 9.76 21.95 -3.80
C SER A 84 8.55 22.45 -4.60
N THR A 85 8.26 23.75 -4.48
CA THR A 85 7.21 24.47 -5.22
C THR A 85 7.36 24.40 -6.74
N LEU A 86 8.49 23.91 -7.27
CA LEU A 86 8.70 23.62 -8.69
C LEU A 86 8.24 22.22 -9.13
N HIS A 87 8.05 21.26 -8.21
CA HIS A 87 7.82 19.84 -8.53
C HIS A 87 6.36 19.37 -8.34
N GLY A 88 5.46 20.29 -8.02
CA GLY A 88 4.02 20.02 -7.86
C GLY A 88 3.58 19.86 -6.41
N THR A 89 2.28 20.03 -6.18
CA THR A 89 1.63 19.89 -4.88
C THR A 89 1.03 18.50 -4.75
N CYS A 90 1.23 17.86 -3.61
CA CYS A 90 0.60 16.58 -3.32
C CYS A 90 -0.88 16.78 -2.95
N GLU A 91 -1.80 16.33 -3.79
CA GLU A 91 -3.23 16.35 -3.49
C GLU A 91 -3.68 14.99 -2.95
N SER A 92 -4.44 14.99 -1.86
CA SER A 92 -4.96 13.77 -1.25
C SER A 92 -5.85 13.01 -2.24
N SER A 93 -5.59 11.72 -2.43
CA SER A 93 -6.42 10.87 -3.31
C SER A 93 -7.78 10.49 -2.68
N GLY A 94 -8.03 10.87 -1.42
CA GLY A 94 -9.27 10.57 -0.70
C GLY A 94 -9.42 9.10 -0.27
N TYR A 95 -8.56 8.20 -0.75
CA TYR A 95 -8.52 6.79 -0.37
C TYR A 95 -7.11 6.45 0.11
N PHE A 96 -6.99 6.17 1.41
CA PHE A 96 -5.74 6.05 2.16
C PHE A 96 -4.98 7.39 2.32
N GLN A 97 -4.10 7.50 3.33
CA GLN A 97 -3.29 8.71 3.61
C GLN A 97 -2.17 8.90 2.57
N PHE A 98 -2.55 8.81 1.29
CA PHE A 98 -1.69 8.75 0.12
C PHE A 98 -2.18 9.82 -0.85
N GLY A 99 -1.25 10.63 -1.35
CA GLY A 99 -1.56 11.72 -2.28
C GLY A 99 -0.87 11.54 -3.63
N ILE A 100 -1.32 12.34 -4.59
CA ILE A 100 -0.86 12.36 -5.99
C ILE A 100 -0.18 13.71 -6.23
N SER A 101 0.97 13.71 -6.91
CA SER A 101 1.63 14.97 -7.30
C SER A 101 0.88 15.65 -8.45
N VAL A 102 0.54 16.93 -8.29
CA VAL A 102 -0.11 17.78 -9.29
C VAL A 102 0.76 19.01 -9.54
N THR A 103 1.28 19.19 -10.76
CA THR A 103 2.03 20.40 -11.13
C THR A 103 1.07 21.55 -11.44
N SER A 104 1.23 22.71 -10.79
CA SER A 104 0.34 23.85 -11.01
C SER A 104 0.61 24.59 -12.34
N LYS A 105 -0.36 24.47 -13.25
CA LYS A 105 -0.84 25.45 -14.25
C LYS A 105 0.12 25.92 -15.37
N ASN A 106 0.02 25.27 -16.54
CA ASN A 106 -0.47 25.86 -17.80
C ASN A 106 -0.16 24.93 -18.99
N SER A 107 -0.91 23.84 -19.15
CA SER A 107 -1.11 23.23 -20.46
C SER A 107 -2.29 22.29 -20.42
N SER A 108 -3.18 22.49 -21.37
CA SER A 108 -4.42 21.77 -21.68
C SER A 108 -4.19 20.32 -22.12
N SER A 109 -3.21 19.64 -21.55
CA SER A 109 -2.87 18.27 -21.86
C SER A 109 -2.81 17.50 -20.55
N ILE A 110 -3.72 16.54 -20.38
CA ILE A 110 -3.64 15.49 -19.37
C ILE A 110 -2.51 14.55 -19.81
N ALA A 111 -1.28 15.07 -19.84
CA ALA A 111 -0.07 14.30 -19.92
C ALA A 111 0.41 14.21 -18.48
N GLY A 112 0.17 13.07 -17.84
CA GLY A 112 0.85 12.71 -16.61
C GLY A 112 2.35 12.66 -16.91
N THR A 113 3.03 13.79 -16.71
CA THR A 113 4.48 13.83 -16.73
C THR A 113 4.95 12.98 -15.56
N LEU A 114 5.50 11.82 -15.89
CA LEU A 114 6.21 10.96 -14.97
C LEU A 114 7.21 11.82 -14.20
N CYS A 115 7.06 11.89 -12.87
CA CYS A 115 8.15 12.25 -11.97
C CYS A 115 9.21 11.14 -12.07
N GLY A 116 9.97 11.17 -13.15
CA GLY A 116 11.20 10.42 -13.29
C GLY A 116 12.27 11.45 -13.58
N LEU A 117 13.23 11.60 -12.67
CA LEU A 117 14.63 11.59 -13.03
C LEU A 117 15.38 11.08 -11.81
N TYR A 118 15.78 9.82 -11.91
CA TYR A 118 16.91 9.28 -11.19
C TYR A 118 18.07 10.28 -11.24
N ASN A 119 18.63 10.62 -10.09
CA ASN A 119 20.05 10.88 -9.96
C ASN A 119 20.50 10.34 -8.60
N PHE A 120 21.09 9.15 -8.63
CA PHE A 120 22.02 8.74 -7.57
C PHE A 120 23.28 9.58 -7.77
N GLY A 121 23.56 10.44 -6.79
CA GLY A 121 24.80 11.20 -6.63
C GLY A 121 25.02 11.47 -5.17
#